data_AF-A0A8H6MUB7-F1
#
_entry.id   AF-A0A8H6MUB7-F1
#
_cell.length_a   1.000
_cell.length_b   1.000
_cell.length_c   1.000
_cell.angle_alpha   90.00
_cell.angle_beta   90.00
_cell.angle_gamma   90.00
#
_symmetry.space_group_name_H-M   'P 1'
#
loop_
_entity.id
_entity.type
_entity.pdbx_description
1 polymer ?
#
loop_
_entity_poly.entity_id
_entity_poly.type
_entity_poly.pdbx_seq_one_letter_code
_entity_poly.pdbx_strand_id
1 'polypeptide(L)'
;MTKVLVTGREEELETDEAAGKRFFVTAGYCSNAEMGKIVWDNFPELREKLPDPDNMGGAPNPRLQTFGYDTSRAKSILGMTFTPYEKTVVDSVKSLQGLQE
;
A
#
# COMPACT_ATOMS: atom_id res chain seq x y z
N MET A 1 -28.30 -4.51 -11.71
CA MET A 1 -27.49 -3.36 -11.25
C MET A 1 -26.06 -3.80 -11.16
N THR A 2 -25.17 -3.10 -11.86
CA THR A 2 -23.76 -3.47 -12.08
C THR A 2 -22.99 -3.50 -10.77
N LYS A 3 -22.44 -4.67 -10.40
CA LYS A 3 -21.50 -4.81 -9.28
C LYS A 3 -20.18 -4.18 -9.68
N VAL A 4 -19.82 -3.07 -9.06
CA VAL A 4 -18.48 -2.46 -9.17
C VAL A 4 -17.61 -3.07 -8.07
N LEU A 5 -16.56 -3.76 -8.47
CA LEU A 5 -15.47 -4.21 -7.59
C LEU A 5 -14.52 -3.04 -7.33
N VAL A 6 -14.45 -2.54 -6.09
CA VAL A 6 -13.26 -1.85 -5.55
C VAL A 6 -13.20 -2.10 -4.05
N THR A 7 -12.05 -2.57 -3.58
CA THR A 7 -11.64 -2.87 -2.20
C THR A 7 -12.27 -1.99 -1.10
N GLY A 8 -13.33 -2.52 -0.52
CA GLY A 8 -13.95 -2.19 0.78
C GLY A 8 -14.85 -3.37 1.11
N ARG A 9 -14.88 -3.87 2.36
CA ARG A 9 -15.74 -5.02 2.68
C ARG A 9 -17.20 -4.60 2.49
N GLU A 10 -18.09 -5.50 2.05
CA GLU A 10 -19.51 -5.19 1.79
C GLU A 10 -20.18 -4.44 2.98
N GLU A 11 -19.80 -4.77 4.21
CA GLU A 11 -20.29 -4.11 5.43
C GLU A 11 -19.87 -2.63 5.59
N GLU A 12 -18.75 -2.18 5.01
CA GLU A 12 -18.28 -0.79 5.12
C GLU A 12 -19.11 0.18 4.28
N LEU A 13 -19.77 -0.32 3.22
CA LEU A 13 -20.67 0.48 2.36
C LEU A 13 -22.10 0.59 2.91
N GLU A 14 -22.46 -0.25 3.90
CA GLU A 14 -23.82 -0.35 4.44
C GLU A 14 -24.08 0.55 5.65
N THR A 15 -23.12 1.40 6.03
CA THR A 15 -23.37 2.42 7.06
C THR A 15 -24.06 3.62 6.43
N ASP A 16 -25.23 4.00 6.97
CA ASP A 16 -25.94 5.23 6.57
C ASP A 16 -25.01 6.46 6.66
N GLU A 17 -24.07 6.45 7.60
CA GLU A 17 -23.06 7.48 7.78
C GLU A 17 -22.08 7.61 6.62
N ALA A 18 -21.88 6.57 5.81
CA ALA A 18 -21.03 6.59 4.63
C ALA A 18 -21.75 7.12 3.38
N ALA A 19 -23.09 7.16 3.38
CA ALA A 19 -23.89 7.58 2.23
C ALA A 19 -23.55 9.01 1.77
N GLY A 20 -23.37 9.17 0.45
CA GLY A 20 -23.06 10.47 -0.18
C GLY A 20 -21.65 11.01 0.09
N LYS A 21 -20.77 10.27 0.78
CA LYS A 21 -19.40 10.69 1.08
C LYS A 21 -18.38 10.02 0.15
N ARG A 22 -17.29 10.75 -0.14
CA ARG A 22 -16.09 10.20 -0.77
C ARG A 22 -15.03 9.97 0.31
N PHE A 23 -14.39 8.82 0.24
CA PHE A 23 -13.33 8.40 1.16
C PHE A 23 -12.00 8.40 0.45
N PHE A 24 -10.99 8.97 1.09
CA PHE A 24 -9.62 8.90 0.61
C PHE A 24 -8.93 7.72 1.26
N VAL A 25 -8.60 6.71 0.46
CA VAL A 25 -8.06 5.41 0.92
C VAL A 25 -6.58 5.37 0.59
N THR A 26 -5.78 6.03 1.42
CA THR A 26 -4.31 5.99 1.32
C THR A 26 -3.68 5.78 2.70
N ALA A 27 -2.76 4.82 2.77
CA ALA A 27 -2.01 4.50 3.98
C ALA A 27 -0.80 5.45 4.17
N GLY A 28 -0.32 6.04 3.08
CA GLY A 28 0.89 6.85 3.05
C GLY A 28 1.47 6.96 1.66
N TYR A 29 2.71 7.44 1.62
CA TYR A 29 3.48 7.59 0.39
C TYR A 29 4.30 6.34 0.14
N CYS A 30 4.57 6.06 -1.14
CA CYS A 30 5.43 4.97 -1.58
C CYS A 30 6.62 5.53 -2.38
N SER A 31 7.73 4.78 -2.37
CA SER A 31 8.91 5.04 -3.19
C SER A 31 9.49 3.72 -3.67
N ASN A 32 9.96 3.69 -4.92
CA ASN A 32 10.62 2.51 -5.49
C ASN A 32 11.92 2.19 -4.74
N ALA A 33 12.65 3.21 -4.27
CA ALA A 33 13.84 3.01 -3.46
C ALA A 33 13.50 2.37 -2.10
N GLU A 34 12.43 2.83 -1.45
CA GLU A 34 11.93 2.24 -0.20
C GLU A 34 11.44 0.80 -0.42
N MET A 35 10.71 0.54 -1.51
CA MET A 35 10.29 -0.80 -1.89
C MET A 35 11.48 -1.74 -2.09
N GLY A 36 12.47 -1.32 -2.90
CA GLY A 36 13.67 -2.10 -3.17
C GLY A 36 14.43 -2.43 -1.89
N LYS A 37 14.54 -1.46 -0.97
CA LYS A 37 15.12 -1.67 0.36
C LYS A 37 14.34 -2.68 1.20
N ILE A 38 13.01 -2.57 1.26
CA ILE A 38 12.16 -3.51 1.99
C ILE A 38 12.39 -4.94 1.48
N VAL A 39 12.43 -5.14 0.16
CA VAL A 39 12.67 -6.47 -0.42
C VAL A 39 14.09 -6.95 -0.11
N TRP A 40 15.09 -6.09 -0.24
CA TRP A 40 16.50 -6.42 0.06
C TRP A 40 16.72 -6.85 1.51
N ASP A 41 16.05 -6.19 2.45
CA ASP A 41 16.17 -6.46 3.89
C ASP A 41 15.42 -7.74 4.28
N ASN A 42 14.23 -7.98 3.72
CA ASN A 42 13.36 -9.10 4.10
C ASN A 42 13.58 -10.40 3.31
N PHE A 43 14.17 -10.35 2.11
CA PHE A 43 14.37 -11.51 1.23
C PHE A 43 15.83 -11.60 0.75
N PRO A 44 16.76 -12.07 1.61
CA PRO A 44 18.18 -12.19 1.25
C PRO A 44 18.43 -13.04 0.00
N GLU A 45 17.59 -14.03 -0.27
CA GLU A 45 17.65 -14.91 -1.44
C GLU A 45 17.38 -14.21 -2.78
N LEU A 46 16.78 -13.02 -2.75
CA LEU A 46 16.50 -12.23 -3.95
C LEU A 46 17.58 -11.18 -4.24
N ARG A 47 18.55 -10.98 -3.35
CA ARG A 47 19.55 -9.90 -3.48
C ARG A 47 20.35 -9.98 -4.77
N GLU A 48 20.74 -11.17 -5.21
CA GLU A 48 21.46 -11.36 -6.48
C GLU A 48 20.63 -10.94 -7.71
N LYS A 49 19.31 -10.88 -7.59
CA LYS A 49 18.38 -10.49 -8.66
C LYS A 49 17.95 -9.03 -8.56
N LEU A 50 18.35 -8.32 -7.51
CA LEU A 50 18.01 -6.94 -7.27
C LEU A 50 19.21 -6.02 -7.57
N PRO A 51 18.97 -4.76 -7.95
CA PRO A 51 20.03 -3.75 -7.99
C PRO A 51 20.71 -3.61 -6.63
N ASP A 52 21.96 -3.15 -6.61
CA ASP A 52 22.61 -2.75 -5.36
C ASP A 52 21.80 -1.66 -4.64
N PRO A 53 21.75 -1.64 -3.29
CA PRO A 53 21.02 -0.64 -2.51
C PRO A 53 21.34 0.81 -2.89
N ASP A 54 22.60 1.09 -3.23
CA ASP A 54 23.08 2.43 -3.64
C ASP A 54 22.63 2.83 -5.05
N ASN A 55 22.20 1.85 -5.86
CA ASN A 55 21.73 2.01 -7.23
C ASN A 55 20.20 1.82 -7.36
N MET A 56 19.49 1.68 -6.23
CA MET A 56 18.03 1.58 -6.24
C MET A 56 17.42 2.88 -6.77
N GLY A 57 16.91 2.83 -8.00
CA GLY A 57 16.30 3.98 -8.65
C GLY A 57 15.04 4.48 -7.95
N GLY A 58 14.74 5.76 -8.15
CA GLY A 58 13.57 6.43 -7.58
C GLY A 58 13.96 7.47 -6.54
N ALA A 59 13.21 8.58 -6.49
CA ALA A 59 13.43 9.58 -5.46
C ALA A 59 13.12 8.97 -4.07
N PRO A 60 13.94 9.24 -3.03
CA PRO A 60 13.62 8.85 -1.66
C PRO A 60 12.24 9.42 -1.31
N ASN A 61 11.47 8.66 -0.52
CA ASN A 61 10.09 8.97 -0.22
C ASN A 61 9.97 10.45 0.25
N PRO A 62 9.35 11.34 -0.54
CA PRO A 62 9.34 12.77 -0.31
C PRO A 62 8.36 13.17 0.81
N ARG A 63 8.07 12.27 1.76
CA ARG A 63 7.37 12.55 3.02
C ARG A 63 7.88 13.78 3.78
N LEU A 64 9.05 14.28 3.43
CA LEU A 64 9.64 15.50 3.99
C LEU A 64 9.27 16.80 3.24
N GLN A 65 8.68 16.76 2.02
CA GLN A 65 8.51 17.96 1.18
C GLN A 65 7.26 17.99 0.27
N THR A 66 6.33 17.04 0.35
CA THR A 66 5.15 16.97 -0.53
C THR A 66 3.82 17.35 0.15
N PHE A 67 2.75 17.52 -0.64
CA PHE A 67 1.40 17.78 -0.13
C PHE A 67 0.93 16.65 0.79
N GLY A 68 0.49 17.01 2.00
CA GLY A 68 -0.05 16.08 3.00
C GLY A 68 -1.30 15.33 2.52
N TYR A 69 -1.73 14.34 3.31
CA TYR A 69 -2.99 13.65 3.12
C TYR A 69 -3.77 13.56 4.44
N ASP A 70 -5.09 13.56 4.34
CA ASP A 70 -5.97 13.27 5.46
C ASP A 70 -6.89 12.09 5.13
N THR A 71 -6.79 11.03 5.92
CA THR A 71 -7.66 9.85 5.86
C THR A 71 -8.50 9.67 7.11
N SER A 72 -8.60 10.70 7.96
CA SER A 72 -9.39 10.71 9.20
C SER A 72 -10.80 10.17 8.97
N ARG A 73 -11.46 10.62 7.90
CA ARG A 73 -12.82 10.19 7.53
C ARG A 73 -12.94 8.69 7.25
N ALA A 74 -11.96 8.11 6.55
CA ALA A 74 -11.95 6.67 6.28
C ALA A 74 -11.75 5.88 7.58
N LYS A 75 -10.87 6.35 8.47
CA LYS A 75 -10.63 5.70 9.76
C LYS A 75 -11.84 5.80 10.70
N SER A 76 -12.49 6.95 10.75
CA SER A 76 -13.56 7.19 11.73
C SER A 76 -14.91 6.61 11.31
N ILE A 77 -15.29 6.74 10.04
CA ILE A 77 -16.62 6.30 9.56
C ILE A 77 -16.57 4.83 9.13
N LEU A 78 -15.52 4.44 8.40
CA LEU A 78 -15.42 3.05 7.91
C LEU A 78 -14.69 2.13 8.89
N GLY A 79 -14.14 2.66 9.99
CA GLY A 79 -13.35 1.85 10.93
C GLY A 79 -12.06 1.29 10.32
N MET A 80 -11.60 1.84 9.19
CA MET A 80 -10.48 1.29 8.43
C MET A 80 -9.16 1.38 9.20
N THR A 81 -8.48 0.24 9.28
CA THR A 81 -7.06 0.17 9.67
C THR A 81 -6.22 -0.12 8.43
N PHE A 82 -5.37 0.83 8.07
CA PHE A 82 -4.51 0.69 6.88
C PHE A 82 -3.33 -0.26 7.14
N THR A 83 -3.07 -1.14 6.19
CA THR A 83 -1.89 -2.02 6.21
C THR A 83 -0.61 -1.19 6.02
N PRO A 84 0.44 -1.39 6.85
CA PRO A 84 1.73 -0.74 6.66
C PRO A 84 2.36 -1.08 5.32
N TYR A 85 3.08 -0.12 4.72
CA TYR A 85 3.68 -0.28 3.40
C TYR A 85 4.62 -1.49 3.31
N GLU A 86 5.51 -1.65 4.29
CA GLU A 86 6.41 -2.80 4.38
C GLU A 86 5.66 -4.14 4.35
N LYS A 87 4.60 -4.27 5.16
CA LYS A 87 3.78 -5.49 5.20
C LYS A 87 3.15 -5.78 3.83
N THR A 88 2.59 -4.76 3.19
CA THR A 88 2.00 -4.90 1.84
C THR A 88 3.03 -5.40 0.82
N VAL A 89 4.26 -4.85 0.84
CA VAL A 89 5.34 -5.27 -0.07
C VAL A 89 5.76 -6.72 0.21
N VAL A 90 6.00 -7.07 1.47
CA VAL A 90 6.41 -8.43 1.87
C VAL A 90 5.36 -9.47 1.50
N ASP A 91 4.08 -9.21 1.81
CA ASP A 91 3.00 -10.14 1.51
C ASP A 91 2.82 -10.29 -0.02
N SER A 92 3.02 -9.21 -0.78
CA SER A 92 2.96 -9.22 -2.24
C SER A 92 4.09 -10.06 -2.84
N VAL A 93 5.34 -9.89 -2.38
CA VAL A 93 6.47 -10.73 -2.85
C VAL A 93 6.20 -12.20 -2.56
N LYS A 94 5.73 -12.55 -1.35
CA LYS A 94 5.37 -13.92 -0.99
C LYS A 94 4.25 -14.49 -1.86
N SER A 95 3.25 -13.68 -2.21
CA SER A 95 2.16 -14.12 -3.10
C SER A 95 2.64 -14.44 -4.51
N LEU A 96 3.73 -13.81 -4.96
CA LEU A 96 4.33 -14.06 -6.27
C LEU A 96 5.31 -15.24 -6.25
N GLN A 97 5.95 -15.51 -5.10
CA GLN A 97 6.82 -16.66 -4.89
C GLN A 97 6.01 -17.97 -4.93
N GLY A 98 5.89 -18.56 -6.12
CA GLY A 98 5.17 -19.82 -6.34
C GLY A 98 4.21 -19.79 -7.52
N LEU A 99 4.01 -18.63 -8.14
CA LEU A 99 3.34 -18.55 -9.43
C LEU A 99 4.34 -18.94 -10.53
N GLN A 100 4.09 -20.08 -11.19
CA GLN A 100 4.72 -20.45 -12.45
C GLN A 100 3.80 -19.97 -13.59
N GLU A 101 4.39 -19.45 -14.67
CA GLU A 101 3.65 -19.15 -15.92
C GLU A 101 3.14 -20.42 -16.60
#